data_AF-A0A6G1PZ54-F1
#
_entry.id   AF-A0A6G1PZ54-F1
#
_cell.length_a   1.000
_cell.length_b   1.000
_cell.length_c   1.000
_cell.angle_alpha   90.00
_cell.angle_beta   90.00
_cell.angle_gamma   90.00
#
_symmetry.space_group_name_H-M   'P 1'
#
loop_
_entity.id
_entity.type
_entity.pdbx_description
1 polymer ?
#
loop_
_entity_poly.entity_id
_entity_poly.type
_entity_poly.pdbx_seq_one_letter_code
_entity_poly.pdbx_strand_id
1 'polypeptide(L)' 'MDQFAYVKILEEVMLPYAEEDMSLKWLFQQDSDPKHTGKRAKSWFQTNKMNVME' A
#
# COMPACT_ATOMS: atom_id res chain seq x y z
N MET A 1 -4.55 12.13 -8.79
CA MET A 1 -4.35 10.66 -8.79
C MET A 1 -5.58 10.03 -8.18
N ASP A 2 -6.11 8.97 -8.79
CA ASP A 2 -7.29 8.26 -8.27
C ASP A 2 -6.88 6.99 -7.52
N GLN A 3 -7.89 6.26 -7.01
CA GLN A 3 -7.68 5.00 -6.28
C GLN A 3 -7.08 3.87 -7.15
N PHE A 4 -7.19 3.94 -8.48
CA PHE A 4 -6.64 2.91 -9.37
C PHE A 4 -5.14 3.15 -9.56
N ALA A 5 -4.77 4.40 -9.87
CA ALA A 5 -3.39 4.81 -9.98
C ALA A 5 -2.64 4.63 -8.64
N TYR A 6 -3.30 4.89 -7.51
CA TYR A 6 -2.71 4.63 -6.19
C TYR A 6 -2.32 3.16 -6.00
N VAL A 7 -3.27 2.23 -6.20
CA VAL A 7 -2.99 0.80 -6.05
C VAL A 7 -1.95 0.31 -7.07
N LYS A 8 -1.97 0.84 -8.30
CA LYS A 8 -0.95 0.52 -9.29
C LYS A 8 0.46 0.89 -8.82
N ILE A 9 0.63 2.04 -8.16
CA ILE A 9 1.92 2.44 -7.58
C ILE A 9 2.30 1.53 -6.41
N LEU A 10 1.35 1.13 -5.57
CA LEU A 10 1.63 0.19 -4.47
C LEU A 10 2.16 -1.15 -5.01
N GLU A 11 1.52 -1.65 -6.07
CA GLU A 11 1.84 -2.94 -6.68
C GLU A 11 3.13 -2.92 -7.50
N GLU A 12 3.33 -1.90 -8.34
CA GLU A 12 4.45 -1.88 -9.28
C GLU A 12 5.72 -1.23 -8.71
N VAL A 13 5.60 -0.45 -7.63
CA VAL A 13 6.72 0.34 -7.10
C VAL A 13 6.97 0.07 -5.62
N MET A 14 5.98 0.29 -4.76
CA MET A 14 6.22 0.27 -3.31
C MET A 14 6.47 -1.14 -2.77
N LEU A 15 5.70 -2.14 -3.20
CA LEU A 15 5.85 -3.51 -2.74
C LEU A 15 7.18 -4.14 -3.20
N PRO A 16 7.58 -4.06 -4.49
CA PRO A 16 8.89 -4.56 -4.92
C PRO A 16 10.04 -3.92 -4.16
N TYR A 17 10.01 -2.59 -3.97
CA TYR A 17 11.01 -1.89 -3.15
C TYR A 17 11.05 -2.40 -1.71
N ALA A 18 9.88 -2.65 -1.10
CA ALA A 18 9.83 -3.17 0.26
C ALA A 18 10.32 -4.63 0.38
N GLU A 19 10.21 -5.42 -0.68
CA GLU A 19 10.73 -6.79 -0.72
C GLU A 19 12.24 -6.85 -0.97
N GLU A 20 12.77 -5.93 -1.79
CA GLU A 20 14.18 -5.91 -2.17
C GLU A 20 15.07 -5.13 -1.18
N ASP A 21 14.61 -3.97 -0.70
CA ASP A 21 15.46 -3.00 0.01
C ASP A 21 15.16 -2.87 1.50
N MET A 22 13.98 -3.29 1.97
CA MET A 22 13.55 -3.10 3.36
C MET A 22 13.84 -4.33 4.23
N SER A 23 14.00 -4.12 5.54
CA SER A 23 14.15 -5.22 6.50
C SER A 23 12.87 -6.07 6.59
N LEU A 24 12.99 -7.36 6.92
CA LEU A 24 11.87 -8.32 7.00
C LEU A 24 10.63 -7.82 7.78
N LYS A 25 10.82 -6.91 8.73
CA LYS A 25 9.74 -6.23 9.45
C LYS A 25 9.67 -4.78 9.00
N TRP A 26 8.60 -4.43 8.31
CA TRP A 26 8.27 -3.05 7.97
C TRP A 26 6.78 -2.78 8.18
N LEU A 27 6.44 -1.51 8.31
CA LEU A 27 5.08 -1.01 8.51
C LEU A 27 4.82 0.06 7.44
N PHE A 28 3.72 -0.08 6.71
CA PHE A 28 3.34 0.90 5.70
C PHE A 28 2.57 2.04 6.37
N GLN A 29 2.97 3.29 6.15
CA GLN A 29 2.27 4.46 6.67
C GLN A 29 1.69 5.27 5.51
N GLN A 30 0.42 5.64 5.62
CA GLN A 30 -0.27 6.50 4.65
C GLN A 30 -1.14 7.54 5.37
N ASP A 31 -1.47 8.63 4.69
CA ASP A 31 -2.45 9.60 5.21
C ASP A 31 -3.89 9.10 5.02
N SER A 32 -4.85 9.77 5.66
CA SER A 32 -6.27 9.42 5.58
C SER A 32 -6.98 9.95 4.32
N ASP A 33 -6.26 10.24 3.23
CA ASP A 33 -6.87 10.68 1.97
C ASP A 33 -7.92 9.65 1.49
N PRO A 34 -9.10 10.08 1.02
CA PRO A 34 -10.16 9.18 0.54
C PRO A 34 -9.69 8.13 -0.48
N LYS A 35 -8.67 8.44 -1.30
CA LYS A 35 -8.12 7.47 -2.28
C LYS A 35 -7.30 6.37 -1.61
N HIS A 36 -6.70 6.62 -0.45
CA HIS A 36 -5.90 5.67 0.34
C HIS A 36 -6.75 4.84 1.30
N THR A 37 -7.85 5.41 1.79
CA THR A 37 -8.79 4.75 2.72
C THR A 37 -9.98 4.07 2.02
N GLY A 38 -10.06 4.17 0.70
CA GLY A 38 -11.08 3.57 -0.14
C GLY A 38 -11.06 2.04 -0.14
N LYS A 39 -12.19 1.43 -0.50
CA LYS A 39 -12.37 -0.03 -0.51
C LYS A 39 -11.30 -0.76 -1.31
N ARG A 40 -10.89 -0.20 -2.45
CA ARG A 40 -9.88 -0.80 -3.34
C ARG A 40 -8.51 -0.91 -2.67
N ALA A 41 -8.01 0.18 -2.09
CA ALA A 41 -6.74 0.19 -1.37
C ALA A 41 -6.78 -0.78 -0.17
N LYS A 42 -7.86 -0.73 0.63
CA LYS A 42 -8.05 -1.65 1.76
C LYS A 42 -8.04 -3.12 1.35
N SER A 43 -8.74 -3.48 0.27
CA SER A 43 -8.72 -4.85 -0.26
C SER A 43 -7.32 -5.26 -0.74
N TRP A 44 -6.60 -4.36 -1.39
CA TRP A 44 -5.23 -4.65 -1.84
C TRP A 44 -4.28 -4.92 -0.66
N PHE A 45 -4.31 -4.10 0.41
CA PHE A 45 -3.51 -4.34 1.60
C PHE A 45 -3.85 -5.67 2.30
N GLN A 46 -5.14 -6.02 2.36
CA GLN A 46 -5.59 -7.30 2.92
C GLN A 46 -5.09 -8.50 2.10
N THR A 47 -5.19 -8.43 0.77
CA THR A 47 -4.71 -9.49 -0.13
C THR A 47 -3.20 -9.69 0.01
N ASN A 48 -2.44 -8.60 0.13
CA ASN A 48 -0.98 -8.64 0.27
C ASN A 48 -0.50 -8.80 1.72
N LYS A 49 -1.42 -8.96 2.69
CA LYS A 49 -1.13 -9.13 4.13
C LYS A 49 -0.22 -8.04 4.71
N MET A 50 -0.39 -6.81 4.22
CA MET A 50 0.42 -5.67 4.64
C MET A 50 -0.15 -5.01 5.89
N ASN A 51 0.73 -4.73 6.85
CA ASN A 51 0.38 -3.91 8.01
C ASN A 51 0.43 -2.44 7.59
N VAL A 52 -0.69 -1.74 7.81
CA VAL A 52 -0.85 -0.33 7.47
C VAL A 52 -1.18 0.48 8.72
N MET A 53 -0.52 1.62 8.88
CA MET A 53 -0.81 2.66 9.86
C MET A 53 -1.42 3.87 9.15
N GLU A 54 -2.61 4.29 9.59
CA GLU A 54 -3.34 5.48 9.12
C GLU A 54 -2.96 6.74 9.93
#